data_AF-A0A1M6CW68-F1
#
_entry.id   AF-A0A1M6CW68-F1
#
_cell.length_a   1.000
_cell.length_b   1.000
_cell.length_c   1.000
_cell.angle_alpha   90.00
_cell.angle_beta   90.00
_cell.angle_gamma   90.00
#
_symmetry.space_group_name_H-M   'P 1'
#
loop_
_entity.id
_entity.type
_entity.pdbx_description
1 polymer ?
#
loop_
_entity_poly.entity_id
_entity_poly.type
_entity_poly.pdbx_seq_one_letter_code
_entity_poly.pdbx_strand_id
1 'polypeptide(L)'
;MVLLCVLLLAQLPGHAQRAGDTLSVACPPPRVVELCVELDAIRSVDSGSGPLTYRWDMGDGTTLTGLTVAHCYATRQRYLVRLDVVEDETGEVRPDQKVIPVDFTQETVVNFLMPDTVRVGQPVAFDAVDSQLPTCENMVVLWDFRDGYVTNGRRVQHTFRRPGRYAVRMSLRANGPDPCPDSHCVSRVLVVQP
;
A
#
# COMPACT_ATOMS: atom_id res chain seq x y z
N MET A 1 35.24 -10.71 7.52
CA MET A 1 34.57 -10.09 6.34
C MET A 1 33.12 -10.46 6.48
N VAL A 2 32.28 -9.49 6.84
CA VAL A 2 30.85 -9.74 7.10
C VAL A 2 30.17 -10.05 5.76
N LEU A 3 29.70 -11.28 5.57
CA LEU A 3 28.86 -11.62 4.43
C LEU A 3 27.41 -11.36 4.84
N LEU A 4 26.88 -10.20 4.48
CA LEU A 4 25.49 -9.82 4.78
C LEU A 4 24.53 -10.29 3.68
N CYS A 5 23.64 -11.20 4.06
CA CYS A 5 22.50 -11.60 3.26
C CYS A 5 21.25 -11.04 3.93
N VAL A 6 20.79 -9.88 3.45
CA VAL A 6 19.53 -9.28 3.89
C VAL A 6 18.47 -9.49 2.82
N LEU A 7 17.38 -10.17 3.18
CA LEU A 7 16.18 -10.22 2.35
C LEU A 7 15.19 -9.16 2.81
N LEU A 8 14.67 -8.39 1.85
CA LEU A 8 13.39 -7.74 1.99
C LEU A 8 12.33 -8.79 1.65
N LEU A 9 11.59 -9.26 2.67
CA LEU A 9 10.40 -10.05 2.41
C LEU A 9 9.33 -9.04 1.95
N ALA A 10 9.08 -9.02 0.64
CA ALA A 10 8.12 -8.12 0.03
C ALA A 10 6.71 -8.31 0.64
N GLN A 11 5.92 -7.24 0.55
CA GLN A 11 4.53 -7.14 0.97
C GLN A 11 3.76 -8.45 0.81
N LEU A 12 3.00 -8.83 1.84
CA LEU A 12 2.11 -9.99 1.78
C LEU A 12 1.28 -9.92 0.48
N PRO A 13 1.43 -10.89 -0.44
CA PRO A 13 0.84 -10.78 -1.77
C PRO A 13 -0.69 -10.82 -1.67
N GLY A 14 -1.28 -9.66 -1.86
CA GLY A 14 -2.68 -9.55 -2.20
C GLY A 14 -2.91 -10.03 -3.64
N HIS A 15 -3.07 -11.34 -3.81
CA HIS A 15 -3.38 -12.05 -5.07
C HIS A 15 -4.04 -11.16 -6.15
N ALA A 16 -3.25 -10.74 -7.15
CA ALA A 16 -3.77 -10.08 -8.34
C ALA A 16 -4.44 -11.15 -9.23
N GLN A 17 -5.76 -11.12 -9.33
CA GLN A 17 -6.49 -11.91 -10.32
C GLN A 17 -6.82 -11.01 -11.53
N ARG A 18 -6.41 -11.47 -12.71
CA ARG A 18 -6.80 -10.89 -14.00
C ARG A 18 -8.32 -10.98 -14.14
N ALA A 19 -8.99 -9.85 -14.35
CA ALA A 19 -10.37 -9.84 -14.78
C ALA A 19 -10.41 -10.14 -16.29
N GLY A 20 -10.95 -11.30 -16.64
CA GLY A 20 -11.32 -11.64 -18.00
C GLY A 20 -12.52 -10.82 -18.46
N ASP A 21 -12.50 -10.50 -19.75
CA ASP A 21 -13.48 -9.73 -20.51
C ASP A 21 -14.89 -10.35 -20.42
N THR A 22 -15.78 -9.75 -19.61
CA THR A 22 -17.25 -9.84 -19.71
C THR A 22 -17.89 -8.79 -18.79
N LEU A 23 -18.92 -8.11 -19.27
CA LEU A 23 -19.66 -6.99 -18.65
C LEU A 23 -20.40 -7.31 -17.32
N SER A 24 -19.97 -8.30 -16.53
CA SER A 24 -20.64 -8.72 -15.29
C SER A 24 -19.69 -9.07 -14.13
N VAL A 25 -18.39 -8.79 -14.21
CA VAL A 25 -17.50 -9.07 -13.08
C VAL A 25 -17.64 -7.97 -12.03
N ALA A 26 -18.14 -8.36 -10.85
CA ALA A 26 -18.17 -7.50 -9.67
C ALA A 26 -16.72 -7.12 -9.30
N CYS A 27 -16.45 -5.83 -9.11
CA CYS A 27 -15.11 -5.38 -8.71
C CYS A 27 -14.78 -5.92 -7.31
N PRO A 28 -13.56 -6.41 -7.08
CA PRO A 28 -13.15 -6.90 -5.77
C PRO A 28 -13.28 -5.80 -4.69
N PRO A 29 -13.35 -6.18 -3.40
CA PRO A 29 -13.27 -5.19 -2.33
C PRO A 29 -11.93 -4.45 -2.38
N PRO A 30 -11.87 -3.17 -1.93
CA PRO A 30 -10.61 -2.46 -1.81
C PRO A 30 -9.63 -3.22 -0.91
N ARG A 31 -8.36 -3.27 -1.33
CA ARG A 31 -7.29 -3.81 -0.50
C ARG A 31 -6.73 -2.69 0.37
N VAL A 32 -6.50 -2.98 1.64
CA VAL A 32 -5.69 -2.13 2.49
C VAL A 32 -4.24 -2.39 2.13
N VAL A 33 -3.54 -1.34 1.68
CA VAL A 33 -2.11 -1.43 1.38
C VAL A 33 -1.37 -1.10 2.67
N GLU A 34 -0.73 -2.10 3.25
CA GLU A 34 0.12 -1.95 4.41
C GLU A 34 1.52 -1.48 3.96
N LEU A 35 1.97 -0.38 4.55
CA LEU A 35 3.30 0.19 4.28
C LEU A 35 4.34 -0.46 5.21
N CYS A 36 4.35 -1.78 5.27
CA CYS A 36 5.16 -2.54 6.20
C CYS A 36 6.26 -3.33 5.47
N VAL A 37 7.41 -3.44 6.11
CA VAL A 37 8.54 -4.25 5.65
C VAL A 37 9.01 -5.18 6.76
N GLU A 38 9.47 -6.36 6.37
CA GLU A 38 10.23 -7.27 7.22
C GLU A 38 11.65 -7.38 6.68
N LEU A 39 12.62 -7.20 7.56
CA LEU A 39 14.05 -7.20 7.27
C LEU A 39 14.69 -8.33 8.05
N ASP A 40 15.38 -9.20 7.34
CA ASP A 40 16.01 -10.38 7.92
C ASP A 40 17.50 -10.41 7.61
N ALA A 41 18.33 -10.35 8.66
CA ALA A 41 19.78 -10.48 8.60
C ALA A 41 20.28 -11.85 9.14
N ILE A 42 19.42 -12.85 9.35
CA ILE A 42 19.78 -14.16 9.95
C ILE A 42 20.88 -14.90 9.20
N ARG A 43 21.05 -14.66 7.90
CA ARG A 43 22.09 -15.26 7.07
C ARG A 43 23.39 -14.45 7.05
N SER A 44 23.49 -13.42 7.89
CA SER A 44 24.71 -12.64 8.04
C SER A 44 25.74 -13.42 8.86
N VAL A 45 26.98 -13.47 8.37
CA VAL A 45 28.07 -14.19 9.03
C VAL A 45 29.28 -13.27 9.15
N ASP A 46 29.86 -13.18 10.34
CA ASP A 46 31.19 -12.62 10.55
C ASP A 46 32.02 -13.62 11.37
N SER A 47 32.88 -14.37 10.68
CA SER A 47 33.61 -15.50 11.27
C SER A 47 34.78 -15.10 12.16
N GLY A 48 34.93 -13.82 12.49
CA GLY A 48 36.04 -13.26 13.27
C GLY A 48 35.64 -12.30 14.38
N SER A 49 34.34 -12.11 14.65
CA SER A 49 33.85 -11.23 15.72
C SER A 49 33.12 -12.02 16.80
N GLY A 50 33.02 -11.41 17.99
CA GLY A 50 32.21 -11.89 19.10
C GLY A 50 30.70 -11.77 18.82
N PRO A 51 29.83 -11.84 19.85
CA PRO A 51 28.41 -11.57 19.70
C PRO A 51 28.15 -10.21 19.01
N LEU A 52 27.18 -10.19 18.09
CA LEU A 52 26.83 -9.03 17.28
C LEU A 52 25.40 -8.56 17.54
N THR A 53 25.24 -7.25 17.67
CA THR A 53 23.95 -6.57 17.65
C THR A 53 23.71 -5.89 16.30
N TYR A 54 22.53 -6.13 15.73
CA TYR A 54 22.09 -5.55 14.46
C TYR A 54 21.16 -4.38 14.77
N ARG A 55 21.55 -3.17 14.38
CA ARG A 55 20.79 -1.93 14.60
C ARG A 55 20.32 -1.38 13.26
N TRP A 56 19.01 -1.21 13.14
CA TRP A 56 18.35 -0.74 11.93
C TRP A 56 17.88 0.69 12.12
N ASP A 57 18.34 1.61 11.29
CA ASP A 57 17.71 2.92 11.12
C ASP A 57 16.72 2.82 9.95
N MET A 58 15.43 2.99 10.24
CA MET A 58 14.36 2.84 9.27
C MET A 58 14.23 4.02 8.30
N GLY A 59 14.99 5.10 8.51
CA GLY A 59 14.98 6.29 7.67
C GLY A 59 13.79 7.23 7.92
N ASP A 60 12.95 6.94 8.92
CA ASP A 60 11.82 7.78 9.36
C ASP A 60 11.99 8.33 10.79
N GLY A 61 13.18 8.15 11.37
CA GLY A 61 13.49 8.48 12.76
C GLY A 61 13.33 7.32 13.74
N THR A 62 12.79 6.17 13.29
CA THR A 62 12.71 4.95 14.10
C THR A 62 13.99 4.15 14.00
N THR A 63 14.50 3.68 15.15
CA THR A 63 15.59 2.71 15.22
C THR A 63 15.09 1.41 15.85
N LEU A 64 15.43 0.28 15.24
CA LEU A 64 15.12 -1.07 15.73
C LEU A 64 16.39 -1.87 15.98
N THR A 65 16.30 -2.92 16.80
CA THR A 65 17.42 -3.83 17.07
C THR A 65 16.96 -5.28 16.95
N GLY A 66 17.82 -6.12 16.41
CA GLY A 66 17.56 -7.55 16.24
C GLY A 66 17.96 -8.09 14.87
N LEU A 67 18.14 -9.40 14.79
CA LEU A 67 18.46 -10.10 13.54
C LEU A 67 17.32 -9.99 12.52
N THR A 68 16.08 -10.03 12.99
CA THR A 68 14.88 -9.85 12.18
C THR A 68 14.04 -8.74 12.80
N VAL A 69 13.61 -7.78 11.98
CA VAL A 69 12.77 -6.66 12.41
C VAL A 69 11.61 -6.44 11.44
N ALA A 70 10.48 -5.98 11.96
CA ALA A 70 9.35 -5.54 11.17
C ALA A 70 9.03 -4.08 11.49
N HIS A 71 8.70 -3.29 10.47
CA HIS A 71 8.38 -1.88 10.62
C HIS A 71 7.28 -1.46 9.66
N CYS A 72 6.38 -0.58 10.12
CA CYS A 72 5.31 -0.01 9.31
C CYS A 72 5.45 1.52 9.26
N TYR A 73 5.45 2.06 8.05
CA TYR A 73 5.61 3.47 7.80
C TYR A 73 4.26 4.21 7.78
N ALA A 74 4.26 5.45 8.26
CA ALA A 74 3.05 6.28 8.28
C ALA A 74 2.72 6.89 6.92
N THR A 75 3.73 7.12 6.07
CA THR A 75 3.56 7.87 4.81
C THR A 75 4.15 7.12 3.62
N ARG A 76 3.53 7.30 2.45
CA ARG A 76 4.04 6.76 1.19
C ARG A 76 5.16 7.63 0.68
N GLN A 77 6.38 7.17 0.88
CA GLN A 77 7.57 7.80 0.34
C GLN A 77 8.68 6.77 0.15
N ARG A 78 9.82 7.23 -0.35
CA ARG A 78 11.03 6.43 -0.40
C ARG A 78 11.78 6.57 0.92
N TYR A 79 12.16 5.45 1.50
CA TYR A 79 12.99 5.35 2.69
C TYR A 79 14.32 4.70 2.35
N LEU A 80 15.36 5.10 3.07
CA LEU A 80 16.67 4.45 3.04
C LEU A 80 16.88 3.80 4.40
N VAL A 81 16.70 2.48 4.45
CA VAL A 81 16.97 1.72 5.66
C VAL A 81 18.46 1.42 5.74
N ARG A 82 19.06 1.69 6.89
CA ARG A 82 20.48 1.43 7.16
C ARG A 82 20.62 0.37 8.23
N LEU A 83 21.57 -0.53 8.01
CA LEU A 83 21.98 -1.51 9.01
C LEU A 83 23.38 -1.19 9.52
N ASP A 84 23.47 -0.92 10.81
CA ASP A 84 24.72 -0.90 11.55
C ASP A 84 24.90 -2.24 12.28
N VAL A 85 26.12 -2.75 12.27
CA VAL A 85 26.49 -3.93 13.06
C VAL A 85 27.37 -3.47 14.21
N VAL A 86 27.00 -3.83 15.43
CA VAL A 86 27.74 -3.50 16.65
C VAL A 86 28.33 -4.78 17.20
N GLU A 87 29.63 -4.78 17.49
CA GLU A 87 30.26 -5.88 18.22
C GLU A 87 30.07 -5.65 19.72
N ASP A 88 29.42 -6.58 20.39
CA ASP A 88 28.94 -6.38 21.77
C ASP A 88 30.09 -6.28 22.78
N GLU A 89 31.19 -6.99 22.53
CA GLU A 89 32.35 -7.06 23.43
C GLU A 89 33.22 -5.80 23.37
N THR A 90 33.40 -5.23 22.18
CA THR A 90 34.28 -4.08 21.93
C THR A 90 33.51 -2.76 21.88
N GLY A 91 32.20 -2.82 21.63
CA GLY A 91 31.39 -1.65 21.29
C GLY A 91 31.72 -1.06 19.92
N GLU A 92 32.53 -1.75 19.10
CA GLU A 92 32.85 -1.29 17.76
C GLU A 92 31.58 -1.24 16.92
N VAL A 93 31.28 -0.05 16.39
CA VAL A 93 30.17 0.15 15.45
C VAL A 93 30.70 0.12 14.03
N ARG A 94 30.12 -0.75 13.22
CA ARG A 94 30.34 -0.82 11.77
C ARG A 94 29.12 -0.22 11.09
N PRO A 95 29.15 1.09 10.77
CA PRO A 95 27.99 1.78 10.23
C PRO A 95 27.74 1.44 8.77
N ASP A 96 26.50 1.61 8.32
CA ASP A 96 26.10 1.55 6.91
C ASP A 96 26.53 0.26 6.18
N GLN A 97 26.63 -0.86 6.89
CA GLN A 97 27.01 -2.16 6.31
C GLN A 97 26.07 -2.56 5.17
N LYS A 98 24.80 -2.15 5.27
CA LYS A 98 23.82 -2.27 4.20
C LYS A 98 22.91 -1.04 4.16
N VAL A 99 22.66 -0.56 2.95
CA VAL A 99 21.59 0.41 2.65
C VAL A 99 20.53 -0.28 1.78
N ILE A 100 19.28 -0.25 2.22
CA ILE A 100 18.15 -0.91 1.57
C ILE A 100 17.14 0.16 1.18
N PRO A 101 16.96 0.43 -0.12
CA PRO A 101 15.91 1.33 -0.56
C PRO A 101 14.55 0.64 -0.41
N VAL A 102 13.63 1.29 0.28
CA VAL A 102 12.23 0.90 0.38
C VAL A 102 11.41 1.99 -0.32
N ASP A 103 10.63 1.63 -1.34
CA ASP A 103 9.92 2.60 -2.17
C ASP A 103 8.42 2.31 -2.25
N PHE A 104 7.65 2.98 -1.38
CA PHE A 104 6.20 2.89 -1.38
C PHE A 104 5.55 3.79 -2.46
N THR A 105 6.33 4.60 -3.18
CA THR A 105 5.77 5.51 -4.21
C THR A 105 5.38 4.78 -5.48
N GLN A 106 5.97 3.60 -5.71
CA GLN A 106 5.75 2.77 -6.90
C GLN A 106 4.67 1.70 -6.71
N GLU A 107 4.02 1.67 -5.55
CA GLU A 107 2.97 0.69 -5.29
C GLU A 107 1.65 1.08 -5.94
N THR A 108 1.00 0.10 -6.56
CA THR A 108 -0.37 0.25 -7.06
C THR A 108 -1.34 0.21 -5.89
N VAL A 109 -2.12 1.28 -5.73
CA VAL A 109 -3.14 1.39 -4.68
C VAL A 109 -4.47 1.71 -5.35
N VAL A 110 -5.47 0.88 -5.09
CA VAL A 110 -6.83 1.08 -5.60
C VAL A 110 -7.77 0.99 -4.41
N ASN A 111 -8.03 2.15 -3.79
CA ASN A 111 -8.81 2.25 -2.57
C ASN A 111 -9.53 3.59 -2.48
N PHE A 112 -10.60 3.62 -1.70
CA PHE A 112 -11.30 4.85 -1.40
C PHE A 112 -11.95 4.83 -0.02
N LEU A 113 -12.10 6.03 0.54
CA LEU A 113 -12.74 6.29 1.82
C LEU A 113 -14.19 6.71 1.61
N MET A 114 -15.05 6.12 2.43
CA MET A 114 -16.48 6.41 2.54
C MET A 114 -16.95 5.90 3.91
N PRO A 115 -18.11 6.33 4.43
CA PRO A 115 -18.76 5.64 5.54
C PRO A 115 -19.37 4.31 5.09
N ASP A 116 -19.60 3.39 6.03
CA ASP A 116 -20.29 2.12 5.74
C ASP A 116 -21.82 2.26 5.82
N THR A 117 -22.32 3.27 6.53
CA THR A 117 -23.76 3.52 6.70
C THR A 117 -24.06 5.02 6.76
N VAL A 118 -25.15 5.44 6.10
CA VAL A 118 -25.66 6.82 6.07
C VAL A 118 -27.19 6.83 6.07
N ARG A 119 -27.80 8.01 6.25
CA ARG A 119 -29.26 8.19 6.09
C ARG A 119 -29.62 8.74 4.71
N VAL A 120 -30.85 8.47 4.26
CA VAL A 120 -31.40 9.10 3.06
C VAL A 120 -31.26 10.62 3.15
N GLY A 121 -30.82 11.25 2.05
CA GLY A 121 -30.66 12.70 1.98
C GLY A 121 -29.36 13.25 2.59
N GLN A 122 -28.58 12.44 3.30
CA GLN A 122 -27.27 12.84 3.83
C GLN A 122 -26.24 12.91 2.68
N PRO A 123 -25.53 14.04 2.48
CA PRO A 123 -24.40 14.10 1.56
C PRO A 123 -23.26 13.20 2.04
N VAL A 124 -22.76 12.35 1.15
CA VAL A 124 -21.68 11.40 1.42
C VAL A 124 -20.45 11.80 0.62
N ALA A 125 -19.32 11.97 1.31
CA ALA A 125 -18.03 12.20 0.68
C ALA A 125 -17.37 10.85 0.30
N PHE A 126 -16.82 10.82 -0.90
CA PHE A 126 -16.03 9.70 -1.43
C PHE A 126 -14.65 10.23 -1.79
N ASP A 127 -13.61 9.67 -1.17
CA ASP A 127 -12.23 10.13 -1.33
C ASP A 127 -11.32 9.00 -1.84
N ALA A 128 -10.76 9.19 -3.04
CA ALA A 128 -9.81 8.28 -3.66
C ALA A 128 -8.43 8.95 -3.88
N VAL A 129 -8.05 9.95 -3.07
CA VAL A 129 -6.77 10.67 -3.25
C VAL A 129 -5.54 9.77 -3.13
N ASP A 130 -5.62 8.73 -2.31
CA ASP A 130 -4.53 7.77 -2.12
C ASP A 130 -4.48 6.68 -3.21
N SER A 131 -5.44 6.68 -4.13
CA SER A 131 -5.40 5.75 -5.27
C SER A 131 -4.37 6.20 -6.30
N GLN A 132 -3.54 5.25 -6.73
CA GLN A 132 -2.49 5.48 -7.71
C GLN A 132 -2.14 4.23 -8.52
N LEU A 133 -1.77 4.47 -9.78
CA LEU A 133 -1.20 3.51 -10.71
C LEU A 133 0.11 4.13 -11.23
N PRO A 134 1.25 3.93 -10.54
CA PRO A 134 2.49 4.67 -10.82
C PRO A 134 3.05 4.48 -12.23
N THR A 135 2.74 3.36 -12.89
CA THR A 135 3.13 3.07 -14.27
C THR A 135 2.18 3.66 -15.32
N CYS A 136 1.11 4.34 -14.89
CA CYS A 136 0.06 4.85 -15.76
C CYS A 136 -0.03 6.38 -15.68
N GLU A 137 -0.22 7.01 -16.84
CA GLU A 137 -0.36 8.46 -16.96
C GLU A 137 -1.84 8.86 -17.15
N ASN A 138 -2.14 10.15 -16.93
CA ASN A 138 -3.46 10.73 -17.21
C ASN A 138 -4.63 9.95 -16.58
N MET A 139 -4.44 9.51 -15.33
CA MET A 139 -5.40 8.73 -14.58
C MET A 139 -6.67 9.53 -14.25
N VAL A 140 -7.82 8.93 -14.52
CA VAL A 140 -9.17 9.42 -14.18
C VAL A 140 -9.82 8.43 -13.22
N VAL A 141 -10.38 8.95 -12.13
CA VAL A 141 -11.20 8.20 -11.17
C VAL A 141 -12.66 8.29 -11.60
N LEU A 142 -13.29 7.15 -11.89
CA LEU A 142 -14.70 7.03 -12.24
C LEU A 142 -15.49 6.39 -11.10
N TRP A 143 -16.69 6.90 -10.88
CA TRP A 143 -17.62 6.45 -9.86
C TRP A 143 -18.93 5.98 -10.48
N ASP A 144 -19.41 4.81 -10.04
CA ASP A 144 -20.75 4.30 -10.28
C ASP A 144 -21.39 3.97 -8.92
N PHE A 145 -22.39 4.75 -8.53
CA PHE A 145 -23.05 4.63 -7.23
C PHE A 145 -24.13 3.55 -7.19
N ARG A 146 -24.40 2.88 -8.32
CA ARG A 146 -25.44 1.84 -8.47
C ARG A 146 -26.87 2.31 -8.22
N ASP A 147 -27.11 3.62 -8.29
CA ASP A 147 -28.43 4.24 -8.26
C ASP A 147 -28.80 4.91 -9.60
N GLY A 148 -27.98 4.69 -10.63
CA GLY A 148 -28.09 5.32 -11.95
C GLY A 148 -27.24 6.58 -12.10
N TYR A 149 -26.62 7.07 -11.04
CA TYR A 149 -25.69 8.21 -11.11
C TYR A 149 -24.24 7.75 -11.26
N VAL A 150 -23.53 8.37 -12.20
CA VAL A 150 -22.10 8.19 -12.44
C VAL A 150 -21.41 9.54 -12.46
N THR A 151 -20.17 9.59 -11.97
CA THR A 151 -19.37 10.82 -11.97
C THR A 151 -17.88 10.51 -12.02
N ASN A 152 -17.04 11.53 -12.08
CA ASN A 152 -15.60 11.41 -12.03
C ASN A 152 -14.98 12.44 -11.08
N GLY A 153 -13.79 12.14 -10.56
CA GLY A 153 -13.05 13.01 -9.66
C GLY A 153 -12.43 12.27 -8.49
N ARG A 154 -11.31 12.78 -7.97
CA ARG A 154 -10.59 12.19 -6.82
C ARG A 154 -11.35 12.35 -5.50
N ARG A 155 -12.06 13.47 -5.34
CA ARG A 155 -13.01 13.70 -4.24
C ARG A 155 -14.33 14.10 -4.84
N VAL A 156 -15.38 13.36 -4.50
CA VAL A 156 -16.74 13.63 -4.96
C VAL A 156 -17.72 13.54 -3.80
N GLN A 157 -18.88 14.17 -3.96
CA GLN A 157 -19.99 14.02 -3.03
C GLN A 157 -21.21 13.46 -3.78
N HIS A 158 -21.97 12.62 -3.11
CA HIS A 158 -23.23 12.09 -3.63
C HIS A 158 -24.26 11.90 -2.51
N THR A 159 -25.54 12.02 -2.86
CA THR A 159 -26.66 11.89 -1.93
C THR A 159 -27.66 10.85 -2.43
N PHE A 160 -27.88 9.81 -1.64
CA PHE A 160 -28.82 8.74 -1.97
C PHE A 160 -30.24 9.12 -1.55
N ARG A 161 -31.19 8.92 -2.46
CA ARG A 161 -32.60 9.32 -2.29
C ARG A 161 -33.51 8.19 -1.82
N ARG A 162 -33.02 6.96 -1.79
CA ARG A 162 -33.77 5.77 -1.41
C ARG A 162 -32.93 4.94 -0.45
N PRO A 163 -33.56 4.30 0.56
CA PRO A 163 -32.86 3.34 1.39
C PRO A 163 -32.48 2.11 0.56
N GLY A 164 -31.39 1.44 0.94
CA GLY A 164 -30.89 0.28 0.22
C GLY A 164 -29.42 -0.03 0.47
N ARG A 165 -28.93 -1.08 -0.20
CA ARG A 165 -27.51 -1.45 -0.21
C ARG A 165 -26.94 -1.12 -1.58
N TYR A 166 -25.99 -0.20 -1.63
CA TYR A 166 -25.38 0.29 -2.86
C TYR A 166 -23.93 -0.20 -2.94
N ALA A 167 -23.62 -1.05 -3.91
CA ALA A 167 -22.26 -1.52 -4.16
C ALA A 167 -21.48 -0.47 -4.95
N VAL A 168 -21.11 0.64 -4.28
CA VAL A 168 -20.41 1.78 -4.89
C VAL A 168 -19.12 1.28 -5.53
N ARG A 169 -19.00 1.52 -6.84
CA ARG A 169 -17.86 1.09 -7.65
C ARG A 169 -16.99 2.30 -7.97
N MET A 170 -15.70 2.16 -7.69
CA MET A 170 -14.66 3.08 -8.14
C MET A 170 -13.80 2.37 -9.18
N SER A 171 -13.47 3.04 -10.28
CA SER A 171 -12.57 2.52 -11.31
C SER A 171 -11.51 3.55 -11.67
N LEU A 172 -10.26 3.12 -11.73
CA LEU A 172 -9.17 3.91 -12.29
C LEU A 172 -9.08 3.59 -13.79
N ARG A 173 -9.18 4.63 -14.62
CA ARG A 173 -8.87 4.56 -16.04
C ARG A 173 -7.66 5.43 -16.32
N ALA A 174 -6.70 4.94 -17.08
CA ALA A 174 -5.48 5.66 -17.39
C ALA A 174 -4.98 5.27 -18.79
N ASN A 175 -4.13 6.11 -19.38
CA ASN A 175 -3.45 5.83 -20.63
C ASN A 175 -1.93 5.78 -20.35
N GLY A 176 -1.14 4.99 -21.08
CA GLY A 176 0.30 4.89 -20.84
C GLY A 176 1.07 4.12 -21.92
N PRO A 177 2.42 4.14 -21.90
CA PRO A 177 3.25 3.47 -22.89
C PRO A 177 3.19 1.93 -22.80
N ASP A 178 2.86 1.38 -21.63
CA ASP A 178 2.47 -0.02 -21.45
C ASP A 178 0.93 -0.13 -21.41
N PRO A 179 0.33 -1.29 -21.76
CA PRO A 179 -1.10 -1.49 -21.58
C PRO A 179 -1.39 -1.46 -20.08
N CYS A 180 -1.75 -0.28 -19.56
CA CYS A 180 -2.44 -0.15 -18.28
C CYS A 180 -3.58 -1.17 -18.31
N PRO A 181 -3.48 -2.28 -17.54
CA PRO A 181 -4.37 -3.41 -17.73
C PRO A 181 -5.82 -2.93 -17.55
N ASP A 182 -6.70 -3.47 -18.40
CA ASP A 182 -8.08 -3.01 -18.54
C ASP A 182 -8.78 -2.84 -17.18
N SER A 183 -8.89 -1.59 -16.73
CA SER A 183 -9.63 -1.12 -15.56
C SER A 183 -9.29 -1.81 -14.22
N HIS A 184 -8.48 -1.15 -13.41
CA HIS A 184 -8.47 -1.42 -11.98
C HIS A 184 -9.76 -0.89 -11.36
N CYS A 185 -10.58 -1.76 -10.79
CA CYS A 185 -11.78 -1.34 -10.10
C CYS A 185 -11.94 -2.03 -8.76
N VAL A 186 -12.57 -1.33 -7.84
CA VAL A 186 -12.94 -1.84 -6.51
C VAL A 186 -14.37 -1.46 -6.20
N SER A 187 -15.05 -2.26 -5.38
CA SER A 187 -16.40 -1.95 -4.92
C SER A 187 -16.57 -2.11 -3.42
N ARG A 188 -17.33 -1.22 -2.81
CA ARG A 188 -17.65 -1.26 -1.37
C ARG A 188 -19.12 -0.98 -1.16
N VAL A 189 -19.74 -1.71 -0.22
CA VAL A 189 -21.18 -1.61 0.03
C VAL A 189 -21.46 -0.48 1.00
N LEU A 190 -22.27 0.49 0.58
CA LEU A 190 -22.91 1.48 1.43
C LEU A 190 -24.29 0.99 1.86
N VAL A 191 -24.61 1.10 3.13
CA VAL A 191 -25.98 0.93 3.63
C VAL A 191 -26.63 2.30 3.80
N VAL A 192 -27.68 2.56 3.04
CA VAL A 192 -28.50 3.76 3.18
C VAL A 192 -29.74 3.40 3.98
N GLN A 193 -29.82 3.94 5.19
CA GLN A 193 -30.95 3.78 6.09
C GLN A 193 -32.01 4.87 5.81
N PRO A 194 -33.28 4.61 6.15
CA PRO A 194 -34.35 5.62 6.05
C PRO A 194 -34.00 6.95 6.72
#